data_AF-A0AAV3XBS1-F1
#
_entry.id   AF-A0AAV3XBS1-F1
#
_cell.length_a   1.000
_cell.length_b   1.000
_cell.length_c   1.000
_cell.angle_alpha   90.00
_cell.angle_beta   90.00
_cell.angle_gamma   90.00
#
_symmetry.space_group_name_H-M   'P 1'
#
loop_
_entity.id
_entity.type
_entity.pdbx_description
1 polymer ?
#
loop_
_entity_poly.entity_id
_entity_poly.type
_entity_poly.pdbx_seq_one_letter_code
_entity_poly.pdbx_strand_id
1 'polypeptide(L)'
;MLVRVDEIGQHERLEQGDGRKGIIFPGDELVLCYGNRYAPDQFEAEVPEDLSPCHLAAAGGIAAKVLSQHVDMEMPTAITPIGLLGD
;
A
#
# COMPACT_ATOMS: atom_id res chain seq x y z
N MET A 1 7.51 -3.00 7.61
CA MET A 1 7.18 -4.31 7.01
C MET A 1 7.79 -4.37 5.62
N LEU A 2 8.41 -5.49 5.26
CA LEU A 2 8.87 -5.78 3.90
C LEU A 2 7.72 -6.38 3.08
N VAL A 3 7.48 -5.86 1.89
CA VAL A 3 6.44 -6.33 0.96
C VAL A 3 6.99 -6.47 -0.45
N ARG A 4 6.34 -7.30 -1.26
CA ARG A 4 6.52 -7.32 -2.72
C ARG A 4 5.32 -6.66 -3.40
N VAL A 5 5.56 -5.89 -4.45
CA VAL A 5 4.51 -5.40 -5.36
C VAL A 5 4.07 -6.53 -6.28
N ASP A 6 2.79 -6.88 -6.26
CA ASP A 6 2.24 -7.92 -7.15
C ASP A 6 1.61 -7.30 -8.41
N GLU A 7 0.84 -6.22 -8.25
CA GLU A 7 0.16 -5.54 -9.37
C GLU A 7 0.03 -4.03 -9.12
N ILE A 8 0.27 -3.24 -10.16
CA ILE A 8 0.11 -1.78 -10.12
C ILE A 8 -1.34 -1.40 -10.37
N GLY A 9 -1.78 -0.36 -9.65
CA GLY A 9 -3.14 0.18 -9.68
C GLY A 9 -3.05 1.68 -9.40
N GLN A 10 -3.96 2.20 -8.58
CA GLN A 10 -4.04 3.64 -8.27
C GLN A 10 -2.69 4.30 -7.89
N HIS A 11 -1.89 3.63 -7.06
CA HIS A 11 -0.66 4.19 -6.54
C HIS A 11 0.55 3.65 -7.31
N GLU A 12 0.83 4.22 -8.48
CA GLU A 12 1.99 3.88 -9.31
C GLU A 12 3.33 4.45 -8.77
N ARG A 13 3.26 5.26 -7.71
CA ARG A 13 4.41 5.93 -7.11
C ARG A 13 4.36 5.87 -5.59
N LEU A 14 5.53 5.79 -4.99
CA LEU A 14 5.75 5.82 -3.55
C LEU A 14 6.57 7.05 -3.14
N GLU A 15 6.17 7.71 -2.07
CA GLU A 15 6.95 8.78 -1.45
C GLU A 15 8.16 8.20 -0.70
N GLN A 16 9.33 8.73 -1.00
CA GLN A 16 10.60 8.39 -0.37
C GLN A 16 10.87 9.32 0.82
N GLY A 17 11.80 8.94 1.70
CA GLY A 17 12.16 9.73 2.88
C GLY A 17 12.71 11.13 2.59
N ASP A 18 13.12 11.42 1.35
CA ASP A 18 13.52 12.76 0.88
C ASP A 18 12.36 13.56 0.27
N GLY A 19 11.13 13.04 0.33
CA GLY A 19 9.92 13.63 -0.24
C GLY A 19 9.76 13.41 -1.75
N ARG A 20 10.69 12.74 -2.43
CA ARG A 20 10.53 12.42 -3.85
C ARG A 20 9.53 11.29 -4.06
N LYS A 21 8.85 11.31 -5.20
CA LYS A 21 7.97 10.23 -5.62
C LYS A 21 8.70 9.30 -6.59
N GLY A 22 9.07 8.11 -6.12
CA GLY A 22 9.65 7.05 -6.94
C GLY A 22 8.57 6.25 -7.66
N ILE A 23 8.81 5.86 -8.90
CA ILE A 23 7.93 4.93 -9.65
C ILE A 23 8.18 3.52 -9.11
N ILE A 24 7.12 2.75 -8.94
CA ILE A 24 7.19 1.35 -8.49
C ILE A 24 6.70 0.40 -9.59
N PHE A 25 7.25 -0.82 -9.62
CA PHE A 25 6.95 -1.85 -10.61
C PHE A 25 6.59 -3.17 -9.94
N PRO A 26 5.83 -4.05 -10.62
CA PRO A 26 5.62 -5.41 -10.14
C PRO A 26 6.95 -6.14 -9.91
N GLY A 27 7.06 -6.82 -8.77
CA GLY A 27 8.28 -7.48 -8.32
C GLY A 27 9.17 -6.63 -7.43
N ASP A 28 8.96 -5.31 -7.35
CA ASP A 28 9.73 -4.46 -6.43
C ASP A 28 9.46 -4.83 -4.98
N GLU A 29 10.51 -4.76 -4.15
CA GLU A 29 10.41 -4.92 -2.71
C GLU A 29 10.43 -3.56 -2.02
N LEU A 30 9.44 -3.32 -1.15
CA LEU A 30 9.23 -2.03 -0.49
C LEU A 30 9.19 -2.21 1.03
N VAL A 31 9.62 -1.17 1.75
CA VAL A 31 9.44 -1.08 3.20
C VAL A 31 8.30 -0.11 3.48
N LEU A 32 7.22 -0.64 4.04
CA LEU A 32 5.98 0.10 4.33
C LEU A 32 5.56 -0.06 5.80
N CYS A 33 4.60 0.76 6.23
CA CYS A 33 3.95 0.64 7.53
C CYS A 33 2.52 0.13 7.36
N TYR A 34 2.07 -0.75 8.26
CA TYR A 34 0.64 -0.99 8.40
C TYR A 34 -0.03 0.22 9.06
N GLY A 35 -1.19 0.62 8.56
CA GLY A 35 -1.98 1.66 9.21
C GLY A 35 -3.42 1.73 8.69
N ASN A 36 -4.36 1.97 9.60
CA ASN A 36 -5.74 2.27 9.21
C ASN A 36 -5.76 3.59 8.44
N ARG A 37 -6.56 3.66 7.38
CA ARG A 37 -6.71 4.85 6.56
C ARG A 37 -8.17 5.08 6.23
N TYR A 38 -8.67 6.27 6.53
CA TYR A 38 -9.99 6.70 6.09
C TYR A 38 -9.86 7.97 5.26
N ALA A 39 -9.95 7.82 3.93
CA ALA A 39 -9.96 8.90 2.97
C ALA A 39 -11.18 8.74 2.06
N PRO A 40 -12.31 9.44 2.33
CA PRO A 40 -13.57 9.21 1.63
C PRO A 40 -13.54 9.57 0.14
N ASP A 41 -12.60 10.42 -0.26
CA ASP A 41 -12.29 10.76 -1.64
C ASP A 41 -11.35 9.75 -2.32
N GLN A 42 -10.89 8.74 -1.59
CA GLN A 42 -9.93 7.74 -2.05
C GLN A 42 -10.28 6.34 -1.55
N PHE A 43 -9.64 5.90 -0.47
CA PHE A 43 -9.77 4.55 0.08
C PHE A 43 -10.13 4.60 1.57
N GLU A 44 -11.03 3.71 1.96
CA GLU A 44 -11.20 3.25 3.33
C GLU A 44 -10.47 1.91 3.48
N ALA A 45 -9.57 1.82 4.46
CA ALA A 45 -8.73 0.65 4.65
C ALA A 45 -8.41 0.42 6.13
N GLU A 46 -8.27 -0.85 6.50
CA GLU A 46 -7.91 -1.29 7.84
C GLU A 46 -6.67 -2.18 7.83
N VAL A 47 -5.93 -2.19 8.94
CA VAL A 47 -4.83 -3.14 9.14
C VAL A 47 -5.41 -4.54 9.23
N PRO A 48 -4.98 -5.49 8.38
CA PRO A 48 -5.43 -6.88 8.47
C PRO A 48 -4.96 -7.53 9.77
N GLU A 49 -5.67 -8.55 10.24
CA GLU A 49 -5.32 -9.33 11.43
C GLU A 49 -4.16 -10.30 11.19
N ASP A 50 -3.79 -10.52 9.92
CA ASP A 50 -2.74 -11.43 9.47
C ASP A 50 -1.85 -10.79 8.39
N LEU A 51 -0.88 -11.55 7.90
CA LEU A 51 0.03 -11.14 6.83
C LEU A 51 -0.48 -11.55 5.43
N SER A 52 -1.81 -11.64 5.24
CA SER A 52 -2.38 -11.89 3.93
C SER A 52 -2.07 -10.75 2.94
N PRO A 53 -2.12 -11.02 1.62
CA PRO A 53 -2.01 -9.98 0.62
C PRO A 53 -2.97 -8.81 0.90
N CYS A 54 -2.45 -7.60 0.72
CA CYS A 54 -3.17 -6.37 1.00
C CYS A 54 -2.83 -5.32 -0.06
N HIS A 55 -2.98 -4.04 0.26
CA HIS A 55 -2.85 -2.97 -0.71
C HIS A 55 -2.01 -1.81 -0.21
N LEU A 56 -1.39 -1.09 -1.14
CA LEU A 56 -0.84 0.24 -0.89
C LEU A 56 -2.02 1.22 -0.78
N ALA A 57 -2.50 1.44 0.44
CA ALA A 57 -3.65 2.29 0.73
C ALA A 57 -3.32 3.79 0.63
N ALA A 58 -2.04 4.18 0.71
CA ALA A 58 -1.58 5.53 0.40
C ALA A 58 -0.17 5.53 -0.17
N ALA A 59 0.08 6.41 -1.15
CA ALA A 59 1.42 6.66 -1.71
C ALA A 59 2.47 7.12 -0.67
N GLY A 60 2.04 7.57 0.52
CA GLY A 60 2.93 7.88 1.65
C GLY A 60 3.46 6.65 2.41
N GLY A 61 3.23 5.43 1.90
CA GLY A 61 3.78 4.20 2.47
C GLY A 61 2.89 3.48 3.46
N ILE A 62 1.56 3.61 3.31
CA ILE A 62 0.59 2.90 4.15
C ILE A 62 0.11 1.64 3.44
N ALA A 63 0.40 0.49 4.03
CA ALA A 63 -0.17 -0.80 3.67
C ALA A 63 -1.43 -1.08 4.51
N ALA A 64 -2.50 -1.54 3.88
CA ALA A 64 -3.74 -1.94 4.55
C ALA A 64 -4.65 -2.76 3.62
N LYS A 65 -5.65 -3.43 4.18
CA LYS A 65 -6.74 -4.04 3.43
C LYS A 65 -7.77 -2.96 3.10
N VAL A 66 -7.94 -2.65 1.81
CA VAL A 66 -8.98 -1.72 1.35
C VAL A 66 -10.33 -2.40 1.50
N LEU A 67 -11.26 -1.71 2.15
CA LEU A 67 -12.64 -2.17 2.40
C LEU A 67 -13.60 -1.56 1.40
N SER A 68 -13.40 -0.27 1.09
CA SER A 68 -14.19 0.47 0.13
C SER A 68 -13.33 1.52 -0.59
N GLN A 69 -13.74 1.91 -1.78
CA GLN A 69 -13.07 2.93 -2.59
C GLN A 69 -14.07 3.91 -3.18
N HIS A 70 -13.63 5.15 -3.36
CA HIS A 70 -14.39 6.14 -4.11
C HIS A 70 -14.52 5.71 -5.58
N VAL A 71 -15.62 6.07 -6.23
CA VAL A 71 -15.95 5.64 -7.61
C VAL A 71 -14.91 6.08 -8.65
N ASP A 72 -14.25 7.21 -8.40
CA ASP A 72 -13.24 7.78 -9.30
C ASP A 72 -11.83 7.17 -9.10
N MET A 73 -11.69 6.19 -8.20
CA MET A 73 -10.42 5.53 -7.93
C MET A 73 -10.26 4.28 -8.79
N GLU A 74 -9.06 4.10 -9.32
CA GLU A 74 -8.65 2.82 -9.91
C GLU A 74 -8.52 1.75 -8.81
N MET A 75 -8.40 0.49 -9.24
CA MET A 75 -8.13 -0.61 -8.32
C MET A 75 -6.86 -0.33 -7.49
N PRO A 76 -6.85 -0.66 -6.19
CA PRO A 76 -5.71 -0.38 -5.34
C PRO A 76 -4.51 -1.27 -5.73
N THR A 77 -3.30 -0.70 -5.64
CA THR A 77 -2.05 -1.42 -5.91
C THR A 77 -1.89 -2.59 -4.95
N ALA A 78 -1.78 -3.81 -5.48
CA ALA A 78 -1.72 -5.05 -4.72
C ALA A 78 -0.28 -5.34 -4.26
N ILE A 79 -0.14 -5.71 -2.99
CA ILE A 79 1.14 -6.03 -2.37
C ILE A 79 1.01 -7.27 -1.48
N THR A 80 2.05 -8.10 -1.46
CA THR A 80 2.14 -9.26 -0.56
C THR A 80 3.17 -8.99 0.52
N PRO A 81 2.79 -9.04 1.82
CA PRO A 81 3.73 -9.05 2.93
C PRO A 81 4.74 -10.22 2.81
N ILE A 82 6.03 -9.91 2.90
CA ILE A 82 7.10 -10.91 3.01
C ILE A 82 7.47 -11.12 4.48
N GLY A 83 7.50 -10.06 5.29
CA GLY A 83 7.83 -10.16 6.71
C GLY A 83 7.76 -8.84 7.46
N LEU A 84 7.64 -8.93 8.79
CA LEU A 84 7.71 -7.78 9.68
C LEU A 84 9.17 -7.43 9.97
N LEU A 85 9.45 -6.13 10.07
CA LEU A 85 10.76 -5.62 10.49
C LEU A 85 10.66 -5.24 11.96
N GLY A 86 11.52 -5.82 12.79
CA GLY A 86 11.61 -5.59 14.23
C GLY A 86 13.05 -5.78 14.70
N ASP A 87 13.32 -5.47 15.97
CA ASP A 87 14.61 -5.63 16.65
C ASP A 87 14.79 -6.99 17.33
#